data_AF-A0A6N7B9T2-F1
#
_entry.id   AF-A0A6N7B9T2-F1
#
_cell.length_a   1.000
_cell.length_b   1.000
_cell.length_c   1.000
_cell.angle_alpha   90.00
_cell.angle_beta   90.00
_cell.angle_gamma   90.00
#
_symmetry.space_group_name_H-M   'P 1'
#
loop_
_entity.id
_entity.type
_entity.pdbx_description
1 polymer ?
#
loop_
_entity_poly.entity_id
_entity_poly.type
_entity_poly.pdbx_seq_one_letter_code
_entity_poly.pdbx_strand_id
1 'polypeptide(L)'
;MKFKIIIKAATKSIIKSRMRSLLTALGIIIGVAAVVVMVAVGDGAQQKVKDQIASLGSNLIIITPGTSSSGGVRGGAGSFNRFTMDDVEKIKNEATLIIGVSPLVRSGGQIIGGTGNWFTQIQGVSADYLEIRSWALKSGEFF
;
A
#
# COMPACT_ATOMS: atom_id res chain seq x y z
N MET A 1 24.48 33.93 -40.73
CA MET A 1 24.83 35.19 -40.03
C MET A 1 23.60 35.93 -39.45
N LYS A 2 22.45 35.99 -40.15
CA LYS A 2 21.25 36.72 -39.69
C LYS A 2 20.69 36.26 -38.32
N PHE A 3 20.66 34.96 -38.04
CA PHE A 3 20.13 34.40 -36.78
C PHE A 3 20.90 34.85 -35.53
N LYS A 4 22.25 34.92 -35.60
CA LYS A 4 23.10 35.44 -34.50
C LYS A 4 22.78 36.91 -34.19
N ILE A 5 22.48 37.72 -35.21
CA ILE A 5 22.15 39.13 -35.05
C ILE A 5 20.79 39.30 -34.37
N ILE A 6 19.80 38.49 -34.78
CA ILE A 6 18.44 38.50 -34.20
C ILE A 6 18.47 38.10 -32.72
N ILE A 7 19.19 37.03 -32.37
CA ILE A 7 19.36 36.62 -30.96
C ILE A 7 20.02 37.74 -30.16
N LYS A 8 21.14 38.30 -30.66
CA LYS A 8 21.86 39.38 -29.96
C LYS A 8 20.99 40.61 -29.75
N ALA A 9 20.14 40.95 -30.72
CA ALA A 9 19.18 42.04 -30.61
C ALA A 9 18.06 41.73 -29.60
N ALA A 10 17.50 40.51 -29.62
CA ALA A 10 16.47 40.07 -28.68
C ALA A 10 16.98 40.06 -27.23
N THR A 11 18.17 39.51 -26.97
CA THR A 11 18.77 39.50 -25.62
C THR A 11 19.00 40.92 -25.10
N LYS A 12 19.44 41.85 -25.96
CA LYS A 12 19.62 43.26 -25.58
C LYS A 12 18.29 43.93 -25.21
N SER A 13 17.21 43.64 -25.92
CA SER A 13 15.86 44.14 -25.60
C SER A 13 15.30 43.56 -24.30
N ILE A 14 15.52 42.28 -24.02
CA ILE A 14 15.14 41.63 -22.75
C ILE A 14 15.88 42.28 -21.57
N ILE A 15 17.19 42.48 -21.69
CA ILE A 15 18.02 43.12 -20.64
C ILE A 15 17.64 44.60 -20.44
N LYS A 16 17.15 45.29 -21.47
CA LYS A 16 16.66 46.68 -21.36
C LYS A 16 15.33 46.76 -20.57
N SER A 17 14.49 45.73 -20.65
CA SER A 17 13.17 45.67 -20.00
C SER A 17 13.11 44.60 -18.90
N ARG A 18 14.08 44.64 -17.97
CA ARG A 18 14.30 43.60 -16.95
C ARG A 18 13.04 43.25 -16.16
N MET A 19 12.34 44.25 -15.63
CA MET A 19 11.15 44.04 -14.80
C MET A 19 10.02 43.34 -15.57
N ARG A 20 9.72 43.82 -16.78
CA ARG A 20 8.67 43.25 -17.63
C ARG A 20 9.01 41.82 -18.04
N SER A 21 10.24 41.59 -18.52
CA SER A 21 10.69 40.28 -18.97
C SER A 21 10.73 39.25 -17.84
N LEU A 22 11.10 39.68 -16.63
CA LEU A 22 11.15 38.83 -15.45
C LEU A 22 9.74 38.44 -14.97
N LEU A 23 8.82 39.40 -14.90
CA LEU A 23 7.41 39.14 -14.54
C LEU A 23 6.71 38.20 -15.53
N THR A 24 6.95 38.36 -16.84
CA THR A 24 6.38 37.46 -17.86
C THR A 24 6.97 36.06 -17.79
N ALA A 25 8.28 35.93 -17.57
CA ALA A 25 8.93 34.64 -17.42
C ALA A 25 8.46 33.93 -16.15
N LEU A 26 8.32 34.67 -15.04
CA LEU A 26 7.84 34.14 -13.78
C LEU A 26 6.41 33.57 -13.90
N GLY A 27 5.51 34.28 -14.61
CA GLY A 27 4.16 33.78 -14.86
C GLY A 27 4.13 32.45 -15.61
N ILE A 28 4.96 32.31 -16.65
CA ILE A 28 5.09 31.06 -17.41
C ILE A 28 5.68 29.94 -16.54
N ILE A 29 6.73 30.23 -15.77
CA ILE A 29 7.38 29.26 -14.89
C ILE A 29 6.40 28.74 -13.85
N ILE A 30 5.68 29.62 -13.16
CA ILE A 30 4.70 29.22 -12.15
C ILE A 30 3.53 28.47 -12.79
N GLY A 31 3.04 28.92 -13.95
CA GLY A 31 1.95 28.26 -14.67
C GLY A 31 2.29 26.83 -15.07
N VAL A 32 3.45 26.62 -15.70
CA VAL A 32 3.89 25.28 -16.11
C VAL A 32 4.23 24.42 -14.90
N ALA A 33 4.90 24.98 -13.88
CA ALA A 33 5.24 24.25 -12.66
C ALA A 33 3.98 23.76 -11.93
N ALA A 34 2.94 24.59 -11.80
CA ALA A 34 1.69 24.21 -11.15
C ALA A 34 1.01 23.03 -11.85
N VAL A 35 0.97 23.04 -13.19
CA VAL A 35 0.39 21.95 -13.98
C VAL A 35 1.20 20.66 -13.82
N VAL A 36 2.54 20.74 -13.91
CA VAL A 36 3.42 19.56 -13.75
C VAL A 36 3.27 18.95 -12.35
N VAL A 37 3.27 19.78 -11.31
CA VAL A 37 3.09 19.32 -9.93
C VAL A 37 1.72 18.67 -9.75
N MET A 38 0.65 19.28 -10.26
CA MET A 38 -0.70 18.73 -10.16
C MET A 38 -0.79 17.35 -10.83
N VAL A 39 -0.26 17.20 -12.03
CA VAL A 39 -0.25 15.92 -12.75
C VAL A 39 0.57 14.88 -12.01
N ALA A 40 1.78 15.22 -11.57
CA ALA A 40 2.65 14.30 -10.83
C ALA A 40 2.01 13.83 -9.51
N VAL A 41 1.34 14.73 -8.78
CA VAL A 41 0.61 14.39 -7.56
C VAL A 41 -0.60 13.51 -7.86
N GLY A 42 -1.36 13.82 -8.92
CA GLY A 42 -2.50 13.01 -9.35
C GLY A 42 -2.10 11.59 -9.71
N ASP A 43 -1.10 11.44 -10.58
CA ASP A 43 -0.60 10.15 -11.02
C ASP A 43 0.04 9.37 -9.87
N GLY A 44 0.82 10.02 -9.01
CA GLY A 44 1.43 9.41 -7.84
C GLY A 44 0.39 8.93 -6.81
N ALA A 45 -0.66 9.72 -6.57
CA ALA A 45 -1.77 9.31 -5.71
C ALA A 45 -2.52 8.11 -6.31
N GLN A 46 -2.78 8.13 -7.62
CA GLN A 46 -3.45 7.04 -8.31
C GLN A 46 -2.62 5.75 -8.26
N GLN A 47 -1.31 5.82 -8.48
CA GLN A 47 -0.41 4.67 -8.36
C GLN A 47 -0.40 4.13 -6.93
N LYS A 48 -0.28 5.01 -5.92
CA LYS A 48 -0.31 4.59 -4.51
C LYS A 48 -1.61 3.87 -4.14
N VAL A 49 -2.76 4.35 -4.62
CA VAL A 49 -4.05 3.68 -4.40
C VAL A 49 -4.07 2.33 -5.14
N LYS A 50 -3.58 2.25 -6.38
CA LYS A 50 -3.46 0.98 -7.11
C LYS A 50 -2.57 -0.01 -6.37
N ASP A 51 -1.44 0.42 -5.84
CA ASP A 51 -0.52 -0.44 -5.08
C ASP A 51 -1.13 -0.89 -3.75
N GLN A 52 -1.87 -0.02 -3.07
CA GLN A 52 -2.64 -0.40 -1.88
C GLN A 52 -3.71 -1.44 -2.19
N ILE A 53 -4.45 -1.27 -3.29
CA ILE A 53 -5.44 -2.25 -3.74
C ILE A 53 -4.76 -3.56 -4.19
N ALA A 54 -3.65 -3.48 -4.90
CA ALA A 54 -2.89 -4.66 -5.33
C ALA A 54 -2.29 -5.42 -4.13
N SER A 55 -1.80 -4.71 -3.11
CA SER A 55 -1.24 -5.30 -1.87
C SER A 55 -2.30 -5.88 -0.93
N LEU A 56 -3.58 -5.52 -1.10
CA LEU A 56 -4.68 -6.27 -0.49
C LEU A 56 -4.82 -7.67 -1.12
N GLY A 57 -4.17 -7.91 -2.26
CA GLY A 57 -4.28 -9.12 -3.06
C GLY A 57 -5.59 -9.07 -3.83
N SER A 58 -5.53 -8.93 -5.16
CA SER A 58 -6.71 -9.04 -6.03
C SER A 58 -7.39 -10.42 -5.97
N ASN A 59 -6.81 -11.36 -5.22
CA ASN A 59 -7.26 -12.74 -5.08
C ASN A 59 -7.16 -13.25 -3.63
N LEU A 60 -7.49 -12.43 -2.62
CA LEU A 60 -7.46 -12.82 -1.22
C LEU A 60 -8.87 -12.84 -0.61
N ILE A 61 -9.28 -13.99 -0.09
CA ILE A 61 -10.55 -14.17 0.61
C ILE A 61 -10.25 -14.29 2.11
N ILE A 62 -10.77 -13.34 2.91
CA ILE A 62 -10.68 -13.39 4.38
C ILE A 62 -12.01 -13.89 4.93
N ILE A 63 -11.98 -15.03 5.61
CA ILE A 63 -13.15 -15.58 6.28
C ILE A 63 -13.03 -15.25 7.77
N THR A 64 -13.93 -14.39 8.27
CA THR A 64 -13.98 -14.03 9.70
C THR A 64 -15.19 -14.66 10.38
N PRO A 65 -15.06 -15.16 11.61
CA PRO A 65 -16.19 -15.73 12.34
C PRO A 65 -17.20 -14.62 12.68
N GLY A 66 -18.48 -15.00 12.67
CA GLY A 66 -19.58 -14.10 13.03
C GLY A 66 -19.58 -13.74 14.52
N THR A 67 -20.52 -12.89 14.90
CA THR A 67 -20.83 -12.60 16.31
C THR A 67 -21.88 -13.59 16.81
N SER A 68 -21.69 -14.14 18.01
CA SER A 68 -22.76 -14.85 18.70
C SER A 68 -23.70 -13.84 19.33
N SER A 69 -25.00 -14.04 19.20
CA SER A 69 -25.98 -13.40 20.07
C SER A 69 -26.67 -14.49 20.88
N SER A 70 -26.67 -14.33 22.21
CA SER A 70 -27.37 -15.22 23.13
C SER A 70 -28.13 -14.37 24.14
N GLY A 71 -29.44 -14.62 24.29
CA GLY A 71 -30.29 -13.93 25.26
C GLY A 71 -30.40 -12.41 25.09
N GLY A 72 -30.30 -11.88 23.87
CA GLY A 72 -30.37 -10.43 23.60
C GLY A 72 -29.04 -9.67 23.79
N VAL A 73 -27.98 -10.34 24.23
CA VAL A 73 -26.62 -9.81 24.26
C VAL A 73 -25.92 -10.16 22.95
N ARG A 74 -25.35 -9.16 22.27
CA ARG A 74 -24.44 -9.37 21.13
C ARG A 74 -23.02 -9.52 21.67
N GLY A 75 -22.42 -10.69 21.48
CA GLY A 75 -20.99 -10.89 21.73
C GLY A 75 -20.14 -10.09 20.75
N GLY A 76 -18.90 -9.78 21.16
CA GLY A 76 -17.93 -9.08 20.31
C GLY A 76 -17.57 -9.87 19.05
N ALA A 77 -16.92 -9.21 18.09
CA ALA A 77 -16.45 -9.86 16.85
C ALA A 77 -15.62 -11.12 17.18
N GLY A 78 -16.00 -12.27 16.61
CA GLY A 78 -15.35 -13.56 16.86
C GLY A 78 -15.82 -14.32 18.09
N SER A 79 -16.87 -13.87 18.78
CA SER A 79 -17.48 -14.60 19.89
C SER A 79 -18.20 -15.90 19.48
N PHE A 80 -18.37 -16.13 18.17
CA PHE A 80 -18.86 -17.39 17.60
C PHE A 80 -17.84 -17.98 16.64
N ASN A 81 -16.73 -18.47 17.19
CA ASN A 81 -15.74 -19.18 16.38
C ASN A 81 -16.09 -20.67 16.29
N ARG A 82 -16.48 -21.12 15.09
CA ARG A 82 -16.72 -22.53 14.76
C ARG A 82 -15.68 -23.11 13.81
N PHE A 83 -14.67 -22.32 13.42
CA PHE A 83 -13.66 -22.80 12.49
C PHE A 83 -12.77 -23.84 13.17
N THR A 84 -12.59 -24.95 12.47
CA THR A 84 -11.74 -26.07 12.86
C THR A 84 -10.62 -26.26 11.85
N MET A 85 -9.57 -26.99 12.23
CA MET A 85 -8.50 -27.33 11.28
C MET A 85 -9.02 -28.26 10.16
N ASP A 86 -10.02 -29.09 10.42
CA ASP A 86 -10.69 -29.91 9.40
C ASP A 86 -11.29 -29.06 8.26
N ASP A 87 -11.80 -27.85 8.57
CA ASP A 87 -12.32 -26.94 7.55
C ASP A 87 -11.19 -26.45 6.63
N VAL A 88 -10.00 -26.21 7.18
CA VAL A 88 -8.81 -25.81 6.42
C VAL A 88 -8.38 -26.94 5.48
N GLU A 89 -8.33 -28.17 5.97
CA GLU A 89 -7.97 -29.34 5.16
C GLU A 89 -8.97 -29.60 4.04
N LYS A 90 -10.27 -29.50 4.32
CA LYS A 90 -11.32 -29.62 3.30
C LYS A 90 -11.19 -28.55 2.23
N ILE A 91 -10.99 -27.29 2.62
CA ILE A 91 -10.80 -26.19 1.66
C ILE A 91 -9.55 -26.45 0.82
N LYS A 92 -8.45 -26.92 1.41
CA LYS A 92 -7.22 -27.24 0.69
C LYS A 92 -7.42 -28.34 -0.35
N ASN A 93 -8.24 -29.35 -0.05
CA ASN A 93 -8.43 -30.52 -0.91
C ASN A 93 -9.55 -30.35 -1.95
N GLU A 94 -10.62 -29.62 -1.61
CA GLU A 94 -11.82 -29.50 -2.45
C GLU A 94 -11.80 -28.26 -3.35
N ALA A 95 -11.11 -27.18 -2.95
CA ALA A 95 -11.11 -25.95 -3.73
C ALA A 95 -10.11 -26.02 -4.90
N THR A 96 -10.62 -25.92 -6.13
CA THR A 96 -9.81 -26.03 -7.35
C THR A 96 -9.13 -24.72 -7.78
N LEU A 97 -9.60 -23.57 -7.26
CA LEU A 97 -9.19 -22.24 -7.72
C LEU A 97 -8.32 -21.47 -6.72
N ILE A 98 -7.90 -22.11 -5.62
CA ILE A 98 -7.05 -21.46 -4.61
C ILE A 98 -5.60 -21.93 -4.76
N ILE A 99 -4.68 -20.99 -4.56
CA ILE A 99 -3.24 -21.28 -4.55
C ILE A 99 -2.82 -21.87 -3.19
N GLY A 100 -3.50 -21.45 -2.12
CA GLY A 100 -3.26 -21.96 -0.78
C GLY A 100 -4.32 -21.50 0.21
N VAL A 101 -4.28 -22.09 1.40
CA VAL A 101 -5.13 -21.71 2.54
C VAL A 101 -4.28 -21.67 3.80
N SER A 102 -4.51 -20.65 4.63
CA SER A 102 -3.88 -20.53 5.94
C SER A 102 -4.92 -20.22 6.99
N PRO A 103 -4.96 -20.97 8.11
CA PRO A 103 -5.63 -20.48 9.30
C PRO A 103 -4.89 -19.23 9.80
N LEU A 104 -5.59 -18.37 10.52
CA LEU A 104 -4.99 -17.19 11.13
C LEU A 104 -5.48 -17.07 12.57
N VAL A 105 -4.60 -17.36 13.52
CA VAL A 105 -4.84 -17.17 14.95
C VAL A 105 -4.03 -15.98 15.42
N ARG A 106 -4.70 -14.96 15.96
CA ARG A 106 -4.04 -13.75 16.49
C ARG A 106 -4.12 -13.76 18.00
N SER A 107 -2.97 -13.62 18.66
CA SER A 107 -2.89 -13.48 20.11
C SER A 107 -1.91 -12.36 20.48
N GLY A 108 -2.18 -11.62 21.53
CA GLY A 108 -1.24 -10.65 22.09
C GLY A 108 -0.38 -11.32 23.16
N GLY A 109 0.92 -11.04 23.17
CA GLY A 109 1.83 -11.63 24.15
C GLY A 109 3.04 -10.74 24.44
N GLN A 110 3.53 -10.83 25.67
CA GLN A 110 4.81 -10.23 26.02
C GLN A 110 5.93 -11.19 25.59
N ILE A 111 6.77 -10.72 24.67
CA ILE A 111 7.98 -11.43 24.25
C ILE A 111 9.13 -10.91 25.09
N ILE A 112 9.94 -11.82 25.64
CA ILE A 112 11.14 -11.50 26.43
C ILE A 112 12.34 -11.90 25.59
N GLY A 113 13.23 -10.95 25.31
CA GLY A 113 14.48 -11.14 24.58
C GLY A 113 15.70 -10.77 25.44
N GLY A 114 16.88 -10.80 24.83
CA GLY A 114 18.16 -10.69 25.55
C GLY A 114 18.30 -9.46 26.46
N THR A 115 17.76 -8.30 26.07
CA THR A 115 17.92 -7.04 26.81
C THR A 115 16.60 -6.38 27.23
N GLY A 116 15.45 -7.07 27.13
CA GLY A 116 14.17 -6.47 27.52
C GLY A 116 12.94 -7.29 27.17
N ASN A 117 11.77 -6.72 27.50
CA ASN A 117 10.47 -7.27 27.13
C ASN A 117 9.73 -6.31 26.20
N TRP A 118 8.87 -6.86 25.34
CA TRP A 118 8.05 -6.10 24.41
C TRP A 118 6.72 -6.80 24.19
N PHE A 119 5.62 -6.08 24.31
CA PHE A 119 4.29 -6.61 24.00
C PHE A 119 4.04 -6.51 22.49
N THR A 120 3.76 -7.63 21.83
CA THR A 120 3.46 -7.67 20.40
C THR A 120 2.32 -8.63 20.08
N GLN A 121 1.86 -8.56 18.84
CA GLN A 121 0.87 -9.48 18.30
C GLN A 121 1.57 -10.68 17.66
N ILE A 122 1.24 -11.87 18.14
CA ILE A 122 1.68 -13.16 17.63
C ILE A 122 0.61 -13.66 16.65
N GLN A 123 1.04 -14.17 15.49
CA GLN A 123 0.17 -14.72 14.46
C GLN A 123 0.55 -16.19 14.21
N GLY A 124 -0.38 -17.12 14.45
CA GLY A 124 -0.28 -18.50 14.02
C GLY A 124 -0.84 -18.66 12.61
N VAL A 125 -0.01 -19.17 11.70
CA VAL A 125 -0.27 -19.28 10.26
C VAL A 125 0.32 -20.58 9.68
N SER A 126 -0.09 -20.98 8.48
CA SER A 126 0.52 -22.11 7.74
C SER A 126 1.71 -21.67 6.88
N ALA A 127 2.46 -22.63 6.34
CA ALA A 127 3.57 -22.42 5.40
C ALA A 127 3.15 -21.66 4.11
N ASP A 128 1.89 -21.81 3.72
CA ASP A 128 1.34 -21.17 2.52
C ASP A 128 1.08 -19.65 2.74
N TYR A 129 1.19 -19.15 3.98
CA TYR A 129 0.78 -17.78 4.34
C TYR A 129 1.56 -16.68 3.63
N LEU A 130 2.88 -16.83 3.48
CA LEU A 130 3.69 -15.82 2.78
C LEU A 130 3.31 -15.71 1.30
N GLU A 131 3.03 -16.86 0.66
CA GLU A 131 2.61 -16.91 -0.74
C GLU A 131 1.22 -16.28 -0.91
N ILE A 132 0.26 -16.64 -0.05
CA ILE A 132 -1.10 -16.07 -0.05
C ILE A 132 -1.07 -14.55 0.15
N ARG A 133 -0.17 -14.04 1.01
CA ARG A 133 -0.01 -12.60 1.28
C ARG A 133 0.90 -11.89 0.28
N SER A 134 1.54 -12.62 -0.64
CA SER A 134 2.57 -12.09 -1.55
C SER A 134 3.68 -11.34 -0.81
N TRP A 135 4.08 -11.84 0.36
CA TRP A 135 5.13 -11.24 1.18
C TRP A 135 6.49 -11.83 0.85
N ALA A 136 7.44 -10.97 0.48
CA ALA A 136 8.82 -11.37 0.30
C ALA A 136 9.52 -11.51 1.66
N LEU A 137 10.14 -12.68 1.89
CA LEU A 137 10.96 -12.90 3.08
C LEU A 137 12.26 -12.08 2.98
N LYS A 138 12.52 -11.21 3.95
CA LYS A 138 13.71 -10.34 3.94
C LYS A 138 15.00 -11.11 4.28
N SER A 139 14.91 -12.09 5.17
CA SER A 139 16.05 -12.87 5.67
C SER A 139 15.58 -14.16 6.33
N GLY A 140 16.38 -15.22 6.24
CA GLY A 140 16.08 -16.53 6.83
C GLY A 140 15.32 -17.45 5.88
N GLU A 141 14.61 -18.41 6.45
CA GLU A 141 13.74 -19.35 5.74
C GLU A 141 12.34 -19.33 6.39
N PHE A 142 11.30 -19.49 5.58
CA PHE A 142 9.95 -19.72 6.09
C PHE A 142 9.74 -21.22 6.24
N PHE A 143 9.08 -21.63 7.32
CA PHE A 143 8.99 -23.04 7.74
C PHE A 143 8.06 -23.89 6.87
#